data_AF-A0A0J1E8N6-F1
#
_entry.id   AF-A0A0J1E8N6-F1
#
_cell.length_a   1.000
_cell.length_b   1.000
_cell.length_c   1.000
_cell.angle_alpha   90.00
_cell.angle_beta   90.00
_cell.angle_gamma   90.00
#
_symmetry.space_group_name_H-M   'P 1'
#
loop_
_entity.id
_entity.type
_entity.pdbx_description
1 polymer ?
#
loop_
_entity_poly.entity_id
_entity_poly.type
_entity_poly.pdbx_seq_one_letter_code
_entity_poly.pdbx_strand_id
1 'polypeptide(L)' 'MRIQTSSTDNQPAVATLSGQVQDQAALMGVLNSLYQLRYKILSVNCEPCNGANENSTTKNQTL' A
#
# COMPACT_ATOMS: atom_id res chain seq x y z
N MET A 1 -5.54 -8.35 0.32
CA MET A 1 -6.04 -7.09 0.91
C MET A 1 -7.00 -7.40 2.05
N ARG A 2 -7.04 -6.58 3.11
CA ARG A 2 -7.94 -6.72 4.26
C ARG A 2 -8.48 -5.35 4.66
N ILE A 3 -9.77 -5.27 4.98
CA ILE A 3 -10.42 -4.07 5.52
C ILE A 3 -10.55 -4.24 7.03
N GLN A 4 -10.15 -3.24 7.80
CA GLN A 4 -10.32 -3.19 9.24
C GLN A 4 -11.01 -1.88 9.62
N THR A 5 -12.07 -1.97 10.41
CA THR A 5 -12.77 -0.80 10.95
C THR A 5 -12.27 -0.54 12.36
N SER A 6 -11.73 0.65 12.61
CA SER A 6 -11.40 1.11 13.95
C SER A 6 -12.35 2.23 14.36
N SER A 7 -13.03 2.04 15.48
CA SER A 7 -13.86 3.04 16.14
C SER A 7 -13.28 3.27 17.53
N THR A 8 -12.76 4.47 17.77
CA THR A 8 -12.40 4.95 19.11
C THR A 8 -13.59 5.73 19.64
N ASP A 9 -13.87 5.64 20.94
CA ASP A 9 -15.05 6.21 21.62
C ASP A 9 -15.34 7.69 21.27
N ASN A 10 -14.32 8.43 20.83
CA ASN A 10 -14.39 9.86 20.51
C ASN A 10 -14.04 10.23 19.05
N GLN A 11 -13.96 9.27 18.12
CA GLN A 11 -13.67 9.54 16.70
C GLN A 11 -14.60 8.79 15.74
N PRO A 12 -14.94 9.38 14.58
CA PRO A 12 -15.74 8.71 13.56
C PRO A 12 -15.06 7.42 13.11
N ALA A 13 -15.86 6.35 12.95
CA ALA A 13 -15.34 5.06 12.52
C ALA A 13 -14.61 5.18 11.18
N VAL A 14 -13.33 4.81 11.17
CA VAL A 14 -12.48 4.81 9.97
C VAL A 14 -12.31 3.38 9.50
N ALA A 15 -12.55 3.15 8.21
CA ALA A 15 -12.24 1.90 7.53
C ALA A 15 -10.85 2.00 6.90
N THR A 16 -9.93 1.17 7.36
CA THR A 16 -8.56 1.07 6.87
C THR A 16 -8.46 -0.14 5.94
N LEU A 17 -8.08 0.08 4.68
CA LEU A 17 -7.73 -0.98 3.74
C LEU A 17 -6.21 -1.15 3.72
N SER A 18 -5.74 -2.38 3.94
CA SER A 18 -4.31 -2.70 3.88
C SER A 18 -4.06 -3.93 3.00
N GLY A 19 -2.97 -3.92 2.24
CA GLY A 19 -2.53 -5.06 1.43
C GLY A 19 -1.53 -4.66 0.37
N GLN A 20 -0.97 -5.66 -0.30
CA GLN A 20 -0.09 -5.46 -1.45
C GLN A 20 -0.88 -5.50 -2.76
N VAL A 21 -0.41 -4.70 -3.70
CA VAL A 21 -0.86 -4.67 -5.09
C VAL A 21 0.35 -4.86 -5.99
N GLN A 22 0.14 -5.45 -7.16
CA GLN A 22 1.22 -5.80 -8.08
C GLN A 22 1.89 -4.56 -8.71
N ASP A 23 1.11 -3.51 -8.98
CA ASP A 23 1.55 -2.29 -9.65
C ASP A 23 0.62 -1.10 -9.31
N GLN A 24 1.04 0.10 -9.67
CA GLN A 24 0.27 1.34 -9.54
C GLN A 24 -1.07 1.30 -10.31
N ALA A 25 -1.17 0.62 -11.45
CA ALA A 25 -2.45 0.45 -12.16
C ALA A 25 -3.46 -0.37 -11.34
N ALA A 26 -2.99 -1.42 -10.66
CA ALA A 26 -3.84 -2.21 -9.76
C ALA A 26 -4.29 -1.38 -8.55
N LEU A 27 -3.42 -0.50 -8.01
CA LEU A 27 -3.80 0.45 -6.96
C LEU A 27 -4.93 1.39 -7.42
N MET A 28 -4.80 1.96 -8.62
CA MET A 28 -5.82 2.85 -9.18
C MET A 28 -7.17 2.15 -9.36
N GLY A 29 -7.17 0.88 -9.77
CA GLY A 29 -8.39 0.07 -9.86
C GLY A 29 -9.09 -0.11 -8.51
N VAL A 30 -8.31 -0.37 -7.45
CA VAL A 30 -8.84 -0.50 -6.09
C VAL A 30 -9.43 0.82 -5.60
N LEU A 31 -8.72 1.94 -5.78
CA LEU A 31 -9.21 3.27 -5.37
C LEU A 31 -10.51 3.65 -6.10
N ASN A 32 -10.58 3.39 -7.40
CA ASN A 32 -11.78 3.67 -8.20
C ASN A 32 -12.98 2.81 -7.75
N SER A 33 -12.74 1.54 -7.40
CA SER A 33 -13.78 0.64 -6.87
C SER A 33 -14.31 1.12 -5.52
N LEU A 34 -13.42 1.54 -4.62
CA LEU A 34 -13.80 2.10 -3.31
C LEU A 34 -14.62 3.39 -3.46
N TYR A 35 -14.25 4.25 -4.42
CA TYR A 35 -15.00 5.45 -4.73
C TYR A 35 -16.42 5.15 -5.22
N GLN A 36 -16.57 4.18 -6.13
CA GLN A 36 -17.88 3.73 -6.62
C GLN A 36 -18.76 3.18 -5.49
N LEU A 37 -18.16 2.48 -4.53
CA LEU A 37 -18.82 1.98 -3.33
C LEU A 37 -19.13 3.05 -2.28
N ARG A 38 -18.85 4.33 -2.56
CA ARG A 38 -19.08 5.49 -1.67
C ARG A 38 -18.35 5.41 -0.32
N TYR A 39 -17.30 4.60 -0.22
CA TYR A 39 -16.43 4.62 0.95
C TYR A 39 -15.54 5.86 0.92
N LYS A 40 -15.52 6.62 2.03
CA LYS A 40 -14.60 7.76 2.18
C LYS A 40 -13.19 7.24 2.45
N ILE A 41 -12.31 7.37 1.47
CA ILE A 41 -10.90 7.06 1.61
C ILE A 41 -10.22 8.24 2.31
N LEU A 42 -9.66 8.00 3.49
CA LEU A 42 -9.05 9.04 4.32
C LEU A 42 -7.52 9.10 4.19
N SER A 43 -6.87 7.99 3.85
CA SER A 43 -5.42 7.95 3.65
C SER A 43 -5.01 6.68 2.87
N VAL A 44 -3.96 6.80 2.06
CA VAL A 44 -3.30 5.69 1.37
C VAL A 44 -1.84 5.71 1.80
N ASN A 45 -1.38 4.62 2.44
CA ASN A 45 0.01 4.46 2.82
C ASN A 45 0.65 3.39 1.92
N CYS A 46 1.62 3.79 1.10
CA CYS A 46 2.35 2.88 0.24
C CYS A 46 3.59 2.38 0.98
N GLU A 47 3.60 1.11 1.36
CA GLU A 47 4.79 0.49 1.93
C GLU A 47 5.82 0.20 0.81
N PRO A 48 7.12 0.48 1.04
CA PRO A 48 8.15 0.18 0.06
C PRO A 48 8.18 -1.32 -0.23
N CYS A 49 8.17 -1.69 -1.51
CA CYS A 49 8.39 -3.07 -1.92
C CYS A 49 9.82 -3.44 -1.53
N ASN A 50 9.97 -4.33 -0.54
CA ASN A 50 11.27 -4.83 -0.13
C ASN A 50 11.78 -5.78 -1.23
N GLY A 51 12.36 -5.22 -2.27
CA GLY A 51 13.03 -5.94 -3.35
C GLY A 51 14.28 -6.62 -2.82
N ALA A 52 14.11 -7.78 -2.21
CA ALA A 52 15.22 -8.66 -1.85
C ALA A 52 15.64 -9.46 -3.09
N ASN A 53 16.56 -8.89 -3.89
CA ASN A 53 17.63 -9.66 -4.57
C ASN A 53 18.71 -8.81 -5.30
N GLU A 54 19.82 -8.58 -4.58
CA GLU A 54 21.23 -8.87 -4.92
C GLU A 54 21.81 -8.60 -6.33
N ASN A 55 22.71 -7.61 -6.42
CA ASN A 55 24.07 -7.79 -6.97
C ASN A 55 25.03 -6.81 -6.29
N SER A 56 25.80 -7.34 -5.34
CA SER A 56 27.07 -6.77 -4.89
C SER A 56 28.11 -6.87 -6.00
N THR A 57 28.31 -5.82 -6.81
CA THR A 57 29.53 -5.67 -7.62
C THR A 57 30.40 -4.60 -6.97
N THR A 58 31.10 -5.00 -5.91
CA THR A 58 32.32 -4.30 -5.49
C THR A 58 33.34 -4.48 -6.59
N LYS A 59 33.64 -3.40 -7.32
CA LYS A 59 34.68 -3.39 -8.35
C LYS A 59 36.05 -3.51 -7.67
N ASN A 60 36.58 -4.72 -7.59
CA ASN A 60 38.00 -4.96 -7.33
C ASN A 60 38.71 -5.05 -8.68
N GLN A 61 39.03 -3.90 -9.27
CA GLN A 61 39.93 -3.86 -10.43
C GLN A 61 41.36 -3.76 -9.92
N THR A 62 42.04 -4.91 -9.89
CA THR A 62 43.49 -5.01 -9.71
C THR A 62 44.16 -4.75 -11.06
N LEU A 63 45.03 -3.74 -11.11
CA LEU A 63 46.11 -3.60 -12.09
C LEU A 63 47.43 -3.71 -11.31
#